data_AF-A0A7C7YEK4-F1
#
_entry.id   AF-A0A7C7YEK4-F1
#
_cell.length_a   1.000
_cell.length_b   1.000
_cell.length_c   1.000
_cell.angle_alpha   90.00
_cell.angle_beta   90.00
_cell.angle_gamma   90.00
#
_symmetry.space_group_name_H-M   'P 1'
#
loop_
_entity.id
_entity.type
_entity.pdbx_description
1 polymer ?
#
loop_
_entity_poly.entity_id
_entity_poly.type
_entity_poly.pdbx_seq_one_letter_code
_entity_poly.pdbx_strand_id
1 'polypeptide(L)'
;MGDDRLKTRRIGSYTTARVTRGRVERVERHARRLLRDARRLELEPPVLRDIEELFVETAATEFGSGDGVIRIEWSRTQGGGLELIATPRPVGEEPDVWRAKTSKAVHPGPEYRRNTKSVDVRAYDTARAEVAEAAIDEVFLFDKNGWLVEGGRSNFLIVTGNGEWIAPDPALGAVEGIGLTLALESNSKIKYGRQTRDDLLSARELMSVNIVRGVAPIVELDGHAVANGQPGERSLSLAMLFRHE
;
A
#
# COMPACT_ATOMS: atom_id res chain seq x y z
N MET A 1 27.96 -20.95 16.29
CA MET A 1 27.89 -21.54 14.93
C MET A 1 27.04 -20.58 14.08
N GLY A 2 27.70 -19.71 13.32
CA GLY A 2 27.14 -18.86 12.24
C GLY A 2 26.07 -17.82 12.59
N ASP A 3 26.46 -16.59 12.91
CA ASP A 3 25.59 -15.41 12.86
C ASP A 3 25.36 -15.01 11.38
N ASP A 4 24.20 -15.37 10.82
CA ASP A 4 23.84 -15.22 9.41
C ASP A 4 22.77 -14.13 9.18
N ARG A 5 22.86 -12.94 9.83
CA ARG A 5 21.80 -11.91 9.67
C ARG A 5 22.22 -10.46 9.54
N LEU A 6 23.45 -10.18 9.10
CA LEU A 6 23.80 -8.89 8.50
C LEU A 6 23.98 -9.06 6.98
N LYS A 7 22.94 -9.54 6.29
CA LYS A 7 22.78 -9.13 4.88
C LYS A 7 22.62 -7.62 4.92
N THR A 8 23.58 -6.89 4.36
CA THR A 8 23.52 -5.43 4.22
C THR A 8 22.14 -5.08 3.67
N ARG A 9 21.32 -4.42 4.50
CA ARG A 9 19.92 -4.16 4.19
C ARG A 9 19.85 -3.31 2.93
N ARG A 10 19.11 -3.76 1.91
CA ARG A 10 19.04 -3.02 0.66
C ARG A 10 18.36 -1.68 0.92
N ILE A 11 18.95 -0.60 0.43
CA ILE A 11 18.33 0.73 0.47
C ILE A 11 17.73 0.98 -0.90
N GLY A 12 16.45 1.31 -0.93
CA GLY A 12 15.73 1.54 -2.17
C GLY A 12 14.25 1.74 -1.93
N SER A 13 13.57 2.19 -2.98
CA SER A 13 12.13 2.36 -3.01
C SER A 13 11.54 1.61 -4.20
N TYR A 14 10.24 1.38 -4.17
CA TYR A 14 9.55 0.76 -5.29
C TYR A 14 8.15 1.33 -5.48
N THR A 15 7.65 1.16 -6.68
CA THR A 15 6.29 1.51 -7.08
C THR A 15 5.66 0.31 -7.78
N THR A 16 4.34 0.15 -7.70
CA THR A 16 3.64 -0.98 -8.35
C THR A 16 2.40 -0.45 -9.03
N ALA A 17 2.28 -0.66 -10.34
CA ALA A 17 1.20 -0.21 -11.19
C ALA A 17 0.35 -1.38 -11.68
N ARG A 18 -0.95 -1.12 -11.91
CA ARG A 18 -1.86 -2.03 -12.61
C ARG A 18 -1.61 -1.92 -14.12
N VAL A 19 -1.71 -3.04 -14.81
CA VAL A 19 -1.81 -3.12 -16.26
C VAL A 19 -3.20 -3.64 -16.58
N THR A 20 -3.93 -2.90 -17.41
CA THR A 20 -5.28 -3.25 -17.87
C THR A 20 -5.31 -3.15 -19.38
N ARG A 21 -5.64 -4.25 -20.05
CA ARG A 21 -5.68 -4.35 -21.52
C ARG A 21 -4.38 -3.85 -22.18
N GLY A 22 -3.24 -4.24 -21.61
CA GLY A 22 -1.91 -3.84 -22.07
C GLY A 22 -1.46 -2.44 -21.69
N ARG A 23 -2.32 -1.62 -21.07
CA ARG A 23 -2.01 -0.24 -20.69
C ARG A 23 -1.66 -0.16 -19.23
N VAL A 24 -0.50 0.44 -18.94
CA VAL A 24 -0.12 0.75 -17.56
C VAL A 24 -0.95 1.93 -17.07
N GLU A 25 -1.62 1.74 -15.95
CA GLU A 25 -2.45 2.79 -15.38
C GLU A 25 -1.61 3.82 -14.62
N ARG A 26 -1.92 5.11 -14.85
CA ARG A 26 -1.39 6.23 -14.05
C ARG A 26 0.15 6.25 -13.97
N VAL A 27 0.83 5.88 -15.05
CA VAL A 27 2.31 5.79 -15.16
C VAL A 27 3.01 6.99 -14.54
N GLU A 28 2.57 8.20 -14.88
CA GLU A 28 3.17 9.45 -14.39
C GLU A 28 3.13 9.57 -12.85
N ARG A 29 2.03 9.15 -12.20
CA ARG A 29 1.92 9.13 -10.73
C ARG A 29 2.89 8.11 -10.12
N HIS A 30 3.10 6.97 -10.79
CA HIS A 30 4.04 5.95 -10.34
C HIS A 30 5.50 6.40 -10.47
N ALA A 31 5.86 7.02 -11.59
CA ALA A 31 7.19 7.57 -11.82
C ALA A 31 7.51 8.66 -10.81
N ARG A 32 6.60 9.65 -10.65
CA ARG A 32 6.76 10.73 -9.65
C ARG A 32 6.91 10.22 -8.22
N ARG A 33 6.16 9.18 -7.83
CA ARG A 33 6.35 8.54 -6.52
C ARG A 33 7.76 7.99 -6.37
N LEU A 34 8.27 7.27 -7.37
CA LEU A 34 9.60 6.66 -7.28
C LEU A 34 10.71 7.72 -7.18
N LEU A 35 10.60 8.82 -7.94
CA LEU A 35 11.47 10.01 -7.79
C LEU A 35 11.43 10.61 -6.38
N ARG A 36 10.21 10.85 -5.87
CA ARG A 36 9.99 11.41 -4.52
C ARG A 36 10.59 10.51 -3.45
N ASP A 37 10.34 9.22 -3.54
CA ASP A 37 10.75 8.24 -2.55
C ASP A 37 12.27 7.98 -2.62
N ALA A 38 12.89 8.02 -3.81
CA ALA A 38 14.35 7.98 -3.96
C ALA A 38 15.03 9.16 -3.23
N ARG A 39 14.50 10.38 -3.41
CA ARG A 39 15.01 11.59 -2.72
C ARG A 39 14.85 11.51 -1.19
N ARG A 40 13.72 10.97 -0.70
CA ARG A 40 13.49 10.76 0.74
C ARG A 40 14.48 9.78 1.38
N LEU A 41 15.01 8.87 0.58
CA LEU A 41 16.05 7.90 0.95
C LEU A 41 17.46 8.41 0.68
N GLU A 42 17.63 9.67 0.28
CA GLU A 42 18.93 10.27 -0.01
C GLU A 42 19.69 9.51 -1.13
N LEU A 43 18.93 8.95 -2.08
CA LEU A 43 19.48 8.34 -3.29
C LEU A 43 19.39 9.33 -4.45
N GLU A 44 20.35 9.25 -5.37
CA GLU A 44 20.22 9.93 -6.66
C GLU A 44 18.96 9.41 -7.35
N PRO A 45 18.00 10.28 -7.71
CA PRO A 45 16.78 9.83 -8.34
C PRO A 45 17.03 9.30 -9.76
N PRO A 46 16.30 8.27 -10.21
CA PRO A 46 16.34 7.86 -11.62
C PRO A 46 15.71 8.94 -12.50
N VAL A 47 16.06 8.94 -13.79
CA VAL A 47 15.43 9.84 -14.76
C VAL A 47 13.96 9.46 -14.90
N LEU A 48 13.07 10.47 -14.83
CA LEU A 48 11.62 10.26 -14.87
C LEU A 48 11.20 9.42 -16.08
N ARG A 49 11.70 9.80 -17.25
CA ARG A 49 11.38 9.18 -18.53
C ARG A 49 11.75 7.70 -18.57
N ASP A 50 12.91 7.31 -18.04
CA ASP A 50 13.36 5.92 -17.99
C ASP A 50 12.39 5.04 -17.20
N ILE A 51 11.77 5.58 -16.13
CA ILE A 51 10.76 4.86 -15.34
C ILE A 51 9.49 4.64 -16.16
N GLU A 52 9.05 5.66 -16.90
CA GLU A 52 7.84 5.61 -17.72
C GLU A 52 8.02 4.66 -18.91
N GLU A 53 9.16 4.75 -19.60
CA GLU A 53 9.53 3.86 -20.71
C GLU A 53 9.64 2.41 -20.23
N LEU A 54 10.30 2.16 -19.10
CA LEU A 54 10.42 0.82 -18.53
C LEU A 54 9.04 0.21 -18.20
N PHE A 55 8.09 1.00 -17.71
CA PHE A 55 6.72 0.53 -17.50
C PHE A 55 6.05 0.11 -18.81
N VAL A 56 6.13 0.95 -19.84
CA VAL A 56 5.49 0.72 -21.15
C VAL A 56 6.10 -0.49 -21.85
N GLU A 57 7.42 -0.58 -21.90
CA GLU A 57 8.15 -1.69 -22.53
C GLU A 57 7.86 -3.02 -21.82
N THR A 58 7.88 -3.02 -20.49
CA THR A 58 7.53 -4.21 -19.70
C THR A 58 6.09 -4.63 -19.97
N ALA A 59 5.14 -3.69 -20.03
CA ALA A 59 3.74 -4.03 -20.29
C ALA A 59 3.53 -4.63 -21.69
N ALA A 60 4.16 -4.03 -22.71
CA ALA A 60 4.10 -4.51 -24.09
C ALA A 60 4.68 -5.93 -24.22
N THR A 61 5.80 -6.19 -23.54
CA THR A 61 6.50 -7.48 -23.60
C THR A 61 5.77 -8.59 -22.84
N GLU A 62 5.26 -8.28 -21.65
CA GLU A 62 4.82 -9.30 -20.69
C GLU A 62 3.31 -9.55 -20.73
N PHE A 63 2.54 -8.52 -21.07
CA PHE A 63 1.08 -8.60 -21.04
C PHE A 63 0.46 -8.45 -22.43
N GLY A 64 1.12 -7.79 -23.38
CA GLY A 64 0.55 -7.53 -24.70
C GLY A 64 -0.76 -6.74 -24.57
N SER A 65 -1.91 -7.41 -24.78
CA SER A 65 -3.26 -6.85 -24.54
C SER A 65 -3.95 -7.38 -23.28
N GLY A 66 -3.22 -8.08 -22.41
CA GLY A 66 -3.72 -8.68 -21.18
C GLY A 66 -3.55 -7.79 -19.94
N ASP A 67 -3.87 -8.37 -18.79
CA ASP A 67 -3.88 -7.69 -17.50
C ASP A 67 -2.75 -8.20 -16.59
N GLY A 68 -2.30 -7.34 -15.69
CA GLY A 68 -1.24 -7.69 -14.76
C GLY A 68 -0.85 -6.58 -13.81
N VAL A 69 0.30 -6.74 -13.19
CA VAL A 69 0.92 -5.71 -12.35
C VAL A 69 2.41 -5.63 -12.65
N ILE A 70 2.95 -4.42 -12.67
CA ILE A 70 4.39 -4.19 -12.81
C ILE A 70 4.88 -3.50 -11.55
N ARG A 71 5.86 -4.09 -10.89
CA ARG A 71 6.62 -3.43 -9.82
C ARG A 71 7.92 -2.92 -10.41
N ILE A 72 8.18 -1.62 -10.28
CA ILE A 72 9.50 -1.04 -10.56
C ILE A 72 10.18 -0.70 -9.24
N GLU A 73 11.39 -1.19 -9.05
CA GLU A 73 12.25 -0.94 -7.89
C GLU A 73 13.45 -0.06 -8.31
N TRP A 74 13.76 0.96 -7.51
CA TRP A 74 15.00 1.72 -7.57
C TRP A 74 15.78 1.47 -6.29
N SER A 75 16.86 0.70 -6.37
CA SER A 75 17.59 0.26 -5.17
C SER A 75 19.08 0.08 -5.41
N ARG A 76 19.86 0.14 -4.31
CA ARG A 76 21.30 -0.11 -4.35
C ARG A 76 21.57 -1.61 -4.44
N THR A 77 22.37 -2.02 -5.42
CA THR A 77 22.80 -3.40 -5.58
C THR A 77 23.94 -3.76 -4.63
N GLN A 78 24.29 -5.04 -4.55
CA GLN A 78 25.44 -5.50 -3.78
C GLN A 78 26.76 -4.90 -4.26
N GLY A 79 26.86 -4.55 -5.56
CA GLY A 79 28.01 -3.86 -6.14
C GLY A 79 28.07 -2.35 -5.84
N GLY A 80 27.10 -1.81 -5.10
CA GLY A 80 27.05 -0.41 -4.68
C GLY A 80 26.40 0.54 -5.69
N GLY A 81 26.17 0.11 -6.93
CA GLY A 81 25.43 0.87 -7.95
C GLY A 81 23.93 0.95 -7.65
N LEU A 82 23.22 1.89 -8.28
CA LEU A 82 21.77 1.95 -8.26
C LEU A 82 21.20 1.35 -9.55
N GLU A 83 20.17 0.52 -9.42
CA GLU A 83 19.51 -0.12 -10.56
C GLU A 83 18.01 0.10 -10.53
N LEU A 84 17.44 0.24 -11.74
CA LEU A 84 16.02 0.31 -11.98
C LEU A 84 15.55 -1.05 -12.53
N ILE A 85 14.75 -1.77 -11.74
CA ILE A 85 14.38 -3.15 -12.04
C ILE A 85 12.86 -3.27 -12.11
N ALA A 86 12.35 -3.72 -13.26
CA ALA A 86 10.95 -4.09 -13.43
C ALA A 86 10.71 -5.56 -13.09
N THR A 87 9.58 -5.83 -12.44
CA THR A 87 9.12 -7.18 -12.12
C THR A 87 7.64 -7.30 -12.46
N PRO A 88 7.30 -7.88 -13.63
CA PRO A 88 5.93 -8.16 -14.05
C PRO A 88 5.39 -9.36 -13.26
N ARG A 89 4.11 -9.34 -12.90
CA ARG A 89 3.39 -10.45 -12.27
C ARG A 89 1.92 -10.46 -12.73
N PRO A 90 1.26 -11.64 -12.73
CA PRO A 90 -0.19 -11.68 -12.91
C PRO A 90 -0.88 -10.90 -11.79
N VAL A 91 -2.04 -10.34 -12.11
CA VAL A 91 -2.91 -9.82 -11.07
C VAL A 91 -3.66 -10.97 -10.44
N GLY A 92 -3.46 -11.19 -9.14
CA GLY A 92 -4.24 -12.18 -8.39
C GLY A 92 -5.70 -11.75 -8.26
N GLU A 93 -6.59 -12.73 -8.12
CA GLU A 93 -7.97 -12.51 -7.71
C GLU A 93 -8.00 -11.93 -6.28
N GLU A 94 -8.96 -11.06 -6.03
CA GLU A 94 -9.19 -10.49 -4.71
C GLU A 94 -10.68 -10.61 -4.40
N PRO A 95 -11.07 -10.95 -3.16
CA PRO A 95 -12.46 -10.98 -2.78
C PRO A 95 -13.05 -9.57 -2.77
N ASP A 96 -14.35 -9.47 -3.04
CA ASP A 96 -15.09 -8.20 -3.01
C ASP A 96 -15.10 -7.57 -1.61
N VAL A 97 -14.93 -8.39 -0.58
CA VAL A 97 -14.91 -8.00 0.83
C VAL A 97 -13.73 -8.65 1.53
N TRP A 98 -13.08 -7.90 2.41
CA TRP A 98 -11.84 -8.33 3.06
C TRP A 98 -12.07 -8.63 4.54
N ARG A 99 -11.34 -9.64 5.03
CA ARG A 99 -11.13 -9.90 6.45
C ARG A 99 -9.75 -9.45 6.85
N ALA A 100 -9.63 -8.86 8.03
CA ALA A 100 -8.36 -8.36 8.52
C ALA A 100 -8.07 -8.76 9.96
N LYS A 101 -6.80 -8.66 10.34
CA LYS A 101 -6.35 -8.77 11.73
C LYS A 101 -5.44 -7.62 12.10
N THR A 102 -5.28 -7.38 13.39
CA THR A 102 -4.16 -6.57 13.84
C THR A 102 -2.87 -7.37 13.78
N SER A 103 -1.85 -6.81 13.15
CA SER A 103 -0.55 -7.45 13.05
C SER A 103 0.16 -7.52 14.39
N LYS A 104 1.00 -8.54 14.59
CA LYS A 104 1.94 -8.60 15.71
C LYS A 104 3.17 -7.72 15.48
N ALA A 105 3.42 -7.33 14.23
CA ALA A 105 4.49 -6.41 13.90
C ALA A 105 4.14 -4.98 14.33
N VAL A 106 5.15 -4.26 14.80
CA VAL A 106 5.05 -2.82 15.11
C VAL A 106 5.57 -2.03 13.92
N HIS A 107 4.78 -1.06 13.47
CA HIS A 107 5.20 -0.14 12.41
C HIS A 107 6.47 0.62 12.85
N PRO A 108 7.51 0.71 12.00
CA PRO A 108 8.80 1.28 12.39
C PRO A 108 8.78 2.81 12.55
N GLY A 109 7.65 3.45 12.28
CA GLY A 109 7.44 4.89 12.48
C GLY A 109 8.04 5.79 11.39
N PRO A 110 7.88 7.11 11.54
CA PRO A 110 8.26 8.09 10.53
C PRO A 110 9.78 8.23 10.36
N GLU A 111 10.58 7.97 11.39
CA GLU A 111 12.05 8.06 11.30
C GLU A 111 12.62 7.06 10.28
N TYR A 112 12.02 5.87 10.20
CA TYR A 112 12.49 4.80 9.33
C TYR A 112 11.84 4.83 7.93
N ARG A 113 10.58 5.28 7.82
CA ARG A 113 9.84 5.27 6.54
C ARG A 113 9.72 6.63 5.89
N ARG A 114 9.64 7.74 6.63
CA ARG A 114 9.40 9.11 6.11
C ARG A 114 8.36 9.14 4.96
N ASN A 115 7.28 8.37 5.12
CA ASN A 115 6.21 8.21 4.13
C ASN A 115 6.65 7.62 2.76
N THR A 116 7.73 6.85 2.75
CA THR A 116 8.39 6.24 1.58
C THR A 116 7.99 4.78 1.41
N LYS A 117 7.77 4.34 0.17
CA LYS A 117 7.57 2.93 -0.15
C LYS A 117 8.91 2.20 -0.31
N SER A 118 9.59 1.97 0.82
CA SER A 118 10.93 1.38 0.86
C SER A 118 10.94 -0.16 0.75
N VAL A 119 12.04 -0.70 0.22
CA VAL A 119 12.34 -2.15 0.23
C VAL A 119 12.81 -2.63 1.60
N ASP A 120 12.86 -3.96 1.78
CA ASP A 120 13.46 -4.65 2.94
C ASP A 120 13.01 -4.13 4.31
N VAL A 121 11.69 -3.96 4.50
CA VAL A 121 11.13 -3.54 5.78
C VAL A 121 10.48 -4.70 6.51
N ARG A 122 11.19 -5.19 7.54
CA ARG A 122 10.84 -6.35 8.35
C ARG A 122 9.38 -6.35 8.83
N ALA A 123 8.85 -5.20 9.26
CA ALA A 123 7.48 -5.10 9.72
C ALA A 123 6.47 -5.53 8.64
N TYR A 124 6.70 -5.19 7.36
CA TYR A 124 5.82 -5.65 6.28
C TYR A 124 6.13 -7.06 5.82
N ASP A 125 7.36 -7.55 5.97
CA ASP A 125 7.64 -8.97 5.71
C ASP A 125 6.84 -9.83 6.69
N THR A 126 6.83 -9.46 7.97
CA THR A 126 6.00 -10.10 9.00
C THR A 126 4.51 -9.93 8.69
N ALA A 127 4.04 -8.72 8.37
CA ALA A 127 2.64 -8.48 8.01
C ALA A 127 2.18 -9.34 6.83
N ARG A 128 3.02 -9.46 5.79
CA ARG A 128 2.71 -10.30 4.61
C ARG A 128 2.71 -11.79 4.95
N ALA A 129 3.62 -12.24 5.81
CA ALA A 129 3.61 -13.62 6.29
C ALA A 129 2.33 -13.93 7.07
N GLU A 130 1.88 -13.02 7.93
CA GLU A 130 0.61 -13.18 8.67
C GLU A 130 -0.61 -13.29 7.73
N VAL A 131 -0.64 -12.50 6.65
CA VAL A 131 -1.68 -12.60 5.62
C VAL A 131 -1.59 -13.93 4.85
N ALA A 132 -0.40 -14.45 4.59
CA ALA A 132 -0.23 -15.73 3.88
C ALA A 132 -0.56 -16.96 4.75
N GLU A 133 -0.32 -16.87 6.06
CA GLU A 133 -0.53 -17.97 7.02
C GLU A 133 -1.95 -18.02 7.58
N ALA A 134 -2.69 -16.91 7.52
CA ALA A 134 -4.08 -16.83 7.98
C ALA A 134 -5.02 -16.63 6.78
N ALA A 135 -6.26 -17.13 6.88
CA ALA A 135 -7.30 -16.87 5.88
C ALA A 135 -7.85 -15.43 6.00
N ILE A 136 -6.98 -14.43 5.86
CA ILE A 136 -7.27 -12.99 5.89
C ILE A 136 -6.64 -12.31 4.69
N ASP A 137 -7.11 -11.10 4.36
CA ASP A 137 -6.73 -10.38 3.14
C ASP A 137 -5.78 -9.21 3.41
N GLU A 138 -5.73 -8.74 4.66
CA GLU A 138 -4.90 -7.63 5.10
C GLU A 138 -4.66 -7.65 6.62
N VAL A 139 -3.65 -6.92 7.07
CA VAL A 139 -3.43 -6.63 8.49
C VAL A 139 -3.34 -5.14 8.78
N PHE A 140 -3.70 -4.74 9.99
CA PHE A 140 -3.50 -3.38 10.51
C PHE A 140 -2.18 -3.31 11.28
N LEU A 141 -1.30 -2.39 10.91
CA LEU A 141 -0.04 -2.10 11.58
C LEU A 141 -0.18 -0.84 12.45
N PHE A 142 0.16 -0.98 13.72
CA PHE A 142 0.17 0.09 14.70
C PHE A 142 1.60 0.50 15.04
N ASP A 143 1.80 1.76 15.39
CA ASP A 143 3.09 2.22 15.94
C ASP A 143 3.26 1.74 17.40
N LYS A 144 4.42 2.05 17.98
CA LYS A 144 4.75 1.69 19.37
C LYS A 144 3.82 2.31 20.43
N ASN A 145 3.06 3.34 20.06
CA ASN A 145 2.14 4.05 20.95
C ASN A 145 0.69 3.57 20.78
N GLY A 146 0.44 2.60 19.89
CA GLY A 146 -0.90 2.08 19.64
C GLY A 146 -1.73 2.90 18.65
N TRP A 147 -1.10 3.77 17.85
CA TRP A 147 -1.78 4.49 16.76
C TRP A 147 -1.73 3.70 15.46
N LEU A 148 -2.88 3.60 14.78
CA LEU A 148 -2.97 3.01 13.46
C LEU A 148 -2.12 3.79 12.47
N VAL A 149 -1.29 3.09 11.69
CA VAL A 149 -0.45 3.69 10.65
C VAL A 149 -0.94 3.31 9.26
N GLU A 150 -0.85 2.03 8.90
CA GLU A 150 -1.24 1.49 7.59
C GLU A 150 -1.35 -0.03 7.66
N GLY A 151 -1.49 -0.72 6.53
CA GLY A 151 -1.49 -2.18 6.46
C GLY A 151 -0.23 -2.78 5.85
N GLY A 152 -0.26 -4.10 5.61
CA GLY A 152 0.85 -4.81 4.98
C GLY A 152 1.05 -4.43 3.50
N ARG A 153 -0.03 -4.08 2.80
CA ARG A 153 -0.01 -3.66 1.39
C ARG A 153 -0.89 -2.45 1.04
N SER A 154 -1.70 -1.95 1.98
CA SER A 154 -2.65 -0.86 1.76
C SER A 154 -2.56 0.29 2.79
N ASN A 155 -3.12 1.44 2.43
CA ASN A 155 -3.57 2.44 3.40
C ASN A 155 -5.00 2.11 3.85
N PHE A 156 -5.51 2.82 4.85
CA PHE A 156 -6.89 2.65 5.32
C PHE A 156 -7.68 3.95 5.30
N LEU A 157 -9.00 3.81 5.16
CA LEU A 157 -9.98 4.82 5.52
C LEU A 157 -10.96 4.21 6.52
N ILE A 158 -11.38 5.04 7.47
CA ILE A 158 -12.27 4.67 8.57
C ILE A 158 -13.49 5.59 8.47
N VAL A 159 -14.68 5.00 8.55
CA VAL A 159 -15.90 5.72 8.87
C VAL A 159 -16.20 5.47 10.34
N THR A 160 -15.99 6.49 11.16
CA THR A 160 -16.11 6.40 12.62
C THR A 160 -17.56 6.18 13.07
N GLY A 161 -17.75 5.87 14.36
CA GLY A 161 -19.07 5.70 14.97
C GLY A 161 -20.02 6.90 14.83
N ASN A 162 -19.50 8.12 14.69
CA ASN A 162 -20.27 9.35 14.41
C ASN A 162 -20.39 9.68 12.90
N GLY A 163 -19.81 8.85 12.02
CA GLY A 163 -19.91 9.00 10.57
C GLY A 163 -18.91 9.95 9.94
N GLU A 164 -17.81 10.27 10.59
CA GLU A 164 -16.68 11.04 10.03
C GLU A 164 -15.78 10.16 9.18
N TRP A 165 -15.12 10.75 8.17
CA TRP A 165 -14.14 10.06 7.34
C TRP A 165 -12.73 10.34 7.85
N ILE A 166 -12.01 9.31 8.27
CA ILE A 166 -10.66 9.42 8.80
C ILE A 166 -9.68 8.60 7.98
N ALA A 167 -8.59 9.23 7.55
CA ALA A 167 -7.36 8.57 7.14
C ALA A 167 -6.34 8.62 8.29
N PRO A 168 -5.52 7.58 8.51
CA PRO A 168 -4.45 7.63 9.50
C PRO A 168 -3.53 8.85 9.33
N ASP A 169 -3.11 9.44 10.46
CA ASP A 169 -2.22 10.61 10.51
C ASP A 169 -0.90 10.35 9.76
N PRO A 170 -0.56 11.14 8.71
CA PRO A 170 0.66 10.93 7.93
C PRO A 170 1.92 11.13 8.76
N ALA A 171 1.87 11.86 9.88
CA ALA A 171 3.00 12.01 10.80
C ALA A 171 3.46 10.67 11.42
N LEU A 172 2.63 9.62 11.36
CA LEU A 172 2.98 8.28 11.83
C LEU A 172 3.86 7.49 10.84
N GLY A 173 4.08 8.02 9.64
CA GLY A 173 5.05 7.49 8.67
C GLY A 173 4.49 6.48 7.68
N ALA A 174 3.16 6.35 7.57
CA ALA A 174 2.50 5.54 6.55
C ALA A 174 2.97 5.92 5.14
N VAL A 175 3.04 4.95 4.22
CA VAL A 175 3.35 5.22 2.82
C VAL A 175 2.33 6.23 2.27
N GLU A 176 2.84 7.28 1.63
CA GLU A 176 2.01 8.22 0.88
C GLU A 176 1.57 7.54 -0.42
N GLY A 177 0.50 6.74 -0.31
CA GLY A 177 -0.04 5.91 -1.35
C GLY A 177 -0.82 6.70 -2.39
N ILE A 178 -0.62 6.34 -3.66
CA ILE A 178 -1.35 6.96 -4.79
C ILE A 178 -2.86 6.74 -4.63
N GLY A 179 -3.30 5.57 -4.17
CA GLY A 179 -4.72 5.28 -3.95
C GLY A 179 -5.35 6.20 -2.89
N LEU A 180 -4.71 6.35 -1.73
CA LEU A 180 -5.17 7.27 -0.69
C LEU A 180 -5.16 8.72 -1.18
N THR A 181 -4.15 9.11 -1.95
CA THR A 181 -4.06 10.45 -2.54
C THR A 181 -5.28 10.74 -3.44
N LEU A 182 -5.63 9.80 -4.33
CA LEU A 182 -6.82 9.93 -5.19
C LEU A 182 -8.12 9.98 -4.38
N ALA A 183 -8.24 9.16 -3.32
CA ALA A 183 -9.41 9.21 -2.44
C ALA A 183 -9.56 10.59 -1.79
N LEU A 184 -8.48 11.15 -1.25
CA LEU A 184 -8.45 12.50 -0.66
C LEU A 184 -8.77 13.59 -1.69
N GLU A 185 -8.23 13.50 -2.90
CA GLU A 185 -8.52 14.42 -4.03
C GLU A 185 -10.02 14.37 -4.41
N SER A 186 -10.64 13.19 -4.35
CA SER A 186 -12.05 12.98 -4.72
C SER A 186 -13.07 13.35 -3.63
N ASN A 187 -12.65 13.33 -2.35
CA ASN A 187 -13.57 13.47 -1.23
C ASN A 187 -12.95 14.35 -0.13
N SER A 188 -13.29 15.64 -0.16
CA SER A 188 -12.83 16.66 0.79
C SER A 188 -13.27 16.45 2.25
N LYS A 189 -14.21 15.52 2.49
CA LYS A 189 -14.66 15.14 3.84
C LYS A 189 -13.65 14.26 4.57
N ILE A 190 -12.75 13.58 3.85
CA ILE A 190 -11.71 12.76 4.46
C ILE A 190 -10.72 13.67 5.18
N LYS A 191 -10.55 13.46 6.49
CA LYS A 191 -9.59 14.17 7.33
C LYS A 191 -8.53 13.22 7.87
N TYR A 192 -7.37 13.75 8.18
CA TYR A 192 -6.36 12.98 8.89
C TYR A 192 -6.68 12.94 10.39
N GLY A 193 -6.50 11.77 11.00
CA GLY A 193 -6.73 11.56 12.42
C GLY A 193 -6.00 10.33 12.92
N ARG A 194 -5.66 10.33 14.21
CA ARG A 194 -5.09 9.15 14.87
C ARG A 194 -6.23 8.26 15.33
N GLN A 195 -6.09 6.96 15.11
CA GLN A 195 -7.08 5.96 15.48
C GLN A 195 -6.39 4.88 16.32
N THR A 196 -7.04 4.48 17.40
CA THR A 196 -6.70 3.35 18.25
C THR A 196 -7.40 2.09 17.80
N ARG A 197 -7.12 0.95 18.43
CA ARG A 197 -7.84 -0.31 18.19
C ARG A 197 -9.32 -0.19 18.55
N ASP A 198 -9.65 0.51 19.63
CA ASP A 198 -11.03 0.69 20.08
C ASP A 198 -11.84 1.56 19.10
N ASP A 199 -11.18 2.53 18.47
CA ASP A 199 -11.80 3.32 17.39
C ASP A 199 -12.15 2.45 16.19
N LEU A 200 -11.31 1.46 15.84
CA LEU A 200 -11.61 0.54 14.74
C LEU A 200 -12.74 -0.43 15.08
N LEU A 201 -12.81 -0.92 16.32
CA LEU A 201 -13.89 -1.81 16.77
C LEU A 201 -15.26 -1.08 16.84
N SER A 202 -15.25 0.23 17.04
CA SER A 202 -16.45 1.07 17.04
C SER A 202 -16.75 1.75 15.70
N ALA A 203 -15.95 1.46 14.66
CA ALA A 203 -16.14 2.01 13.33
C ALA A 203 -17.42 1.48 12.66
N ARG A 204 -18.07 2.34 11.87
CA ARG A 204 -19.19 1.94 11.00
C ARG A 204 -18.71 1.25 9.73
N GLU A 205 -17.56 1.69 9.19
CA GLU A 205 -16.94 1.08 8.02
C GLU A 205 -15.43 1.14 8.15
N LEU A 206 -14.75 0.07 7.75
CA LEU A 206 -13.31 0.02 7.52
C LEU A 206 -13.09 -0.30 6.05
N MET A 207 -12.11 0.33 5.41
CA MET A 207 -11.76 -0.01 4.03
C MET A 207 -10.27 0.13 3.76
N SER A 208 -9.75 -0.86 3.04
CA SER A 208 -8.40 -0.90 2.49
C SER A 208 -8.35 -0.08 1.21
N VAL A 209 -7.30 0.71 1.02
CA VAL A 209 -7.10 1.56 -0.16
C VAL A 209 -5.70 1.36 -0.72
N ASN A 210 -5.60 0.90 -1.97
CA ASN A 210 -4.37 0.95 -2.75
C ASN A 210 -4.67 1.10 -4.24
N ILE A 211 -3.69 1.58 -5.01
CA ILE A 211 -3.94 1.91 -6.43
C ILE A 211 -4.09 0.70 -7.36
N VAL A 212 -3.60 -0.47 -6.95
CA VAL A 212 -3.61 -1.69 -7.78
C VAL A 212 -4.96 -2.43 -7.68
N ARG A 213 -5.57 -2.39 -6.49
CA ARG A 213 -6.81 -3.12 -6.15
C ARG A 213 -7.98 -2.19 -5.88
N GLY A 214 -7.74 -0.89 -5.80
CA GLY A 214 -8.76 0.10 -5.48
C GLY A 214 -9.11 0.11 -3.99
N VAL A 215 -10.41 0.17 -3.72
CA VAL A 215 -10.97 0.18 -2.37
C VAL A 215 -11.64 -1.16 -2.11
N ALA A 216 -11.24 -1.80 -1.01
CA ALA A 216 -11.87 -3.02 -0.54
C ALA A 216 -12.52 -2.79 0.83
N PRO A 217 -13.83 -3.00 0.98
CA PRO A 217 -14.52 -3.00 2.27
C PRO A 217 -13.91 -4.07 3.19
N ILE A 218 -13.63 -3.72 4.44
CA ILE A 218 -13.18 -4.65 5.48
C ILE A 218 -14.38 -4.89 6.40
N VAL A 219 -14.88 -6.13 6.39
CA VAL A 219 -16.12 -6.51 7.08
C VAL A 219 -15.87 -7.26 8.39
N GLU A 220 -14.63 -7.67 8.64
CA GLU A 220 -14.21 -8.38 9.84
C GLU A 220 -12.81 -7.92 10.26
N LEU A 221 -12.65 -7.62 11.55
CA LEU A 221 -11.36 -7.28 12.17
C LEU A 221 -11.17 -8.14 13.42
N ASP A 222 -10.06 -8.88 13.50
CA ASP A 222 -9.71 -9.71 14.65
C ASP A 222 -10.82 -10.69 15.06
N GLY A 223 -11.52 -11.26 14.07
CA GLY A 223 -12.63 -12.20 14.27
C GLY A 223 -13.96 -11.55 14.67
N HIS A 224 -14.02 -10.21 14.74
CA HIS A 224 -15.23 -9.46 15.06
C HIS A 224 -15.77 -8.79 13.80
N ALA A 225 -17.09 -8.85 13.60
CA ALA A 225 -17.73 -8.14 12.51
C ALA A 225 -17.55 -6.62 12.68
N VAL A 226 -17.18 -5.94 11.59
CA VAL A 226 -17.20 -4.48 11.53
C VAL A 226 -18.65 -4.05 11.33
N ALA A 227 -19.22 -3.34 12.30
CA ALA A 227 -20.64 -3.00 12.35
C ALA A 227 -21.56 -4.23 12.14
N ASN A 228 -22.22 -4.33 10.99
CA ASN A 228 -23.13 -5.43 10.65
C ASN A 228 -22.45 -6.56 9.84
N GLY A 229 -21.12 -6.51 9.66
CA GLY A 229 -20.37 -7.50 8.89
C GLY A 229 -20.63 -7.46 7.39
N GLN A 230 -21.15 -6.34 6.86
CA GLN A 230 -21.43 -6.14 5.44
C GLN A 230 -20.67 -4.93 4.90
N PRO A 231 -20.38 -4.87 3.59
CA PRO A 231 -19.83 -3.68 2.96
C PRO A 231 -20.72 -2.46 3.17
N GLY A 232 -20.14 -1.37 3.66
CA GLY A 232 -20.87 -0.12 3.82
C GLY A 232 -20.95 0.68 2.52
N GLU A 233 -21.99 1.51 2.40
CA GLU A 233 -22.28 2.29 1.18
C GLU A 233 -21.13 3.21 0.78
N ARG A 234 -20.41 3.75 1.76
CA ARG A 234 -19.30 4.68 1.51
C ARG A 234 -18.10 3.98 0.90
N SER A 235 -17.76 2.79 1.40
CA SER A 235 -16.71 1.95 0.80
C SER A 235 -17.05 1.56 -0.64
N LEU A 236 -18.29 1.13 -0.91
CA LEU A 236 -18.75 0.77 -2.24
C LEU A 236 -18.78 1.97 -3.20
N SER A 237 -19.23 3.13 -2.72
CA SER A 237 -19.25 4.37 -3.51
C SER A 237 -17.84 4.82 -3.86
N LEU A 238 -16.89 4.78 -2.92
CA LEU A 238 -15.51 5.17 -3.19
C LEU A 238 -14.80 4.17 -4.11
N ALA A 239 -15.12 2.88 -4.04
CA ALA A 239 -14.58 1.85 -4.95
C ALA A 239 -14.88 2.14 -6.42
N MET A 240 -15.96 2.88 -6.73
CA MET A 240 -16.29 3.32 -8.10
C MET A 240 -15.15 4.11 -8.76
N LEU A 241 -14.40 4.90 -7.98
CA LEU A 241 -13.28 5.71 -8.47
C LEU A 241 -12.12 4.89 -9.05
N PHE A 242 -12.03 3.62 -8.64
CA PHE A 242 -10.92 2.72 -8.95
C PHE A 242 -11.33 1.60 -9.89
N ARG A 243 -12.53 1.63 -10.46
CA ARG A 243 -12.89 0.70 -11.53
C ARG A 243 -11.96 0.95 -12.71
N HIS A 244 -11.31 -0.12 -13.16
CA HIS A 244 -10.44 -0.10 -14.32
C HIS A 244 -11.33 -0.14 -15.55
N GLU A 245 -11.22 0.89 -16.39
CA GLU A 245 -11.98 0.98 -17.65
C GLU A 245 -11.32 0.22 -18.78
#